data_AF-A0A016TZV5-F1
#
_entry.id   AF-A0A016TZV5-F1
#
_cell.length_a   1.000
_cell.length_b   1.000
_cell.length_c   1.000
_cell.angle_alpha   90.00
_cell.angle_beta   90.00
_cell.angle_gamma   90.00
#
_symmetry.space_group_name_H-M   'P 1'
#
loop_
_entity.id
_entity.type
_entity.pdbx_description
1 polymer ?
#
loop_
_entity_poly.entity_id
_entity_poly.type
_entity_poly.pdbx_seq_one_letter_code
_entity_poly.pdbx_strand_id
1 'polypeptide(L)'
;MHMTSYFLGALGRVILFLYQNDIIYYNENFTSKMPILLASLLRMFYFVGTASFLQAVIAERICASCFVTDYEKKSRHWVSYVVIFLSTIVSLFFAVTFMLRLYTIVTAIIMSTVSVILSAAASVFVYLRSCQQLGKLQKEDSSRNSVKYTLSTKYQLRENVRVMKMVLISFLIMCLLMLLCITLFGLTFIKYCKNTAKAQLCLASIDLLVAM
;
A
#
# COMPACT_ATOMS: atom_id res chain seq x y z
N MET A 1 6.90 1.02 10.75
CA MET A 1 6.49 2.13 9.87
C MET A 1 4.98 2.32 9.79
N HIS A 2 4.17 1.27 9.57
CA HIS A 2 2.71 1.41 9.50
C HIS A 2 2.08 2.04 10.76
N MET A 3 2.52 1.61 11.95
CA MET A 3 2.02 2.16 13.22
C MET A 3 2.42 3.63 13.41
N THR A 4 3.66 4.01 13.06
CA THR A 4 4.13 5.39 13.20
C THR A 4 3.43 6.34 12.22
N SER A 5 3.20 5.91 10.96
CA SER A 5 2.42 6.68 10.00
C SER A 5 0.95 6.79 10.42
N TYR A 6 0.38 5.75 11.05
CA TYR A 6 -0.96 5.76 11.60
C TYR A 6 -1.13 6.80 12.72
N PHE A 7 -0.23 6.82 13.71
CA PHE A 7 -0.29 7.82 14.78
C PHE A 7 -0.13 9.25 14.25
N LEU A 8 0.78 9.48 13.31
CA LEU A 8 0.95 10.79 12.67
C LEU A 8 -0.30 11.24 11.88
N GLY A 9 -0.93 10.30 11.15
CA GLY A 9 -2.19 10.56 10.44
C GLY A 9 -3.36 10.85 11.38
N ALA A 10 -3.46 10.11 12.49
CA ALA A 10 -4.49 10.29 13.51
C ALA A 10 -4.36 11.66 14.21
N LEU A 11 -3.13 12.07 14.56
CA LEU A 11 -2.87 13.40 15.11
C LEU A 11 -3.29 14.50 14.13
N GLY A 12 -2.94 14.35 12.84
CA GLY A 12 -3.40 15.27 11.79
C GLY A 12 -4.93 15.35 11.69
N ARG A 13 -5.63 14.22 11.85
CA ARG A 13 -7.10 14.18 11.85
C ARG A 13 -7.72 14.92 13.02
N VAL A 14 -7.18 14.75 14.23
CA VAL A 14 -7.66 15.47 15.42
C VAL A 14 -7.52 16.98 15.23
N ILE A 15 -6.36 17.45 14.77
CA ILE A 15 -6.12 18.88 14.53
C ILE A 15 -7.11 19.44 13.50
N LEU A 16 -7.32 18.72 12.38
CA LEU A 16 -8.27 19.14 11.35
C LEU A 16 -9.72 19.11 11.82
N PHE A 17 -10.09 18.14 12.66
CA PHE A 17 -11.43 18.06 13.23
C PHE A 17 -11.71 19.23 14.18
N LEU A 18 -10.75 19.57 15.05
CA LEU A 18 -10.87 20.73 15.95
C LEU A 18 -10.98 22.04 15.19
N TYR A 19 -10.26 22.18 14.08
CA TYR A 19 -10.39 23.34 13.19
C TYR A 19 -11.74 23.37 12.46
N GLN A 20 -12.22 22.24 11.93
CA GLN A 20 -13.48 22.15 11.18
C GLN A 20 -14.74 22.43 12.03
N ASN A 21 -14.67 22.25 13.35
CA ASN A 21 -15.77 22.52 14.27
C ASN A 21 -15.62 23.89 14.97
N ASP A 22 -14.76 24.77 14.46
CA ASP A 22 -14.50 26.11 14.99
C ASP A 22 -14.07 26.12 16.48
N ILE A 23 -13.46 25.03 16.97
CA ILE A 23 -12.94 24.96 18.35
C ILE A 23 -11.58 25.67 18.44
N ILE A 24 -10.78 25.57 17.38
CA ILE A 24 -9.49 26.27 17.28
C ILE A 24 -9.57 27.31 16.17
N TYR A 25 -9.46 28.58 16.57
CA TYR A 25 -9.36 29.71 15.65
C TYR A 25 -7.89 30.02 15.34
N TYR A 26 -7.56 30.05 14.05
CA TYR A 26 -6.26 30.51 13.59
C TYR A 26 -6.43 31.88 12.91
N ASN A 27 -5.60 32.84 13.33
CA ASN A 27 -5.55 34.15 12.70
C ASN A 27 -5.18 34.03 11.20
N GLU A 28 -5.49 35.03 10.39
CA GLU A 28 -5.27 34.99 8.94
C GLU A 28 -3.79 34.89 8.53
N ASN A 29 -2.88 35.20 9.46
CA ASN A 29 -1.43 35.12 9.28
C ASN A 29 -0.98 33.73 8.79
N PHE A 30 0.03 33.73 7.92
CA PHE A 30 0.61 32.50 7.38
C PHE A 30 1.15 31.58 8.48
N THR A 31 1.86 32.15 9.47
CA THR A 31 2.45 31.41 10.59
C THR A 31 1.39 30.70 11.43
N SER A 32 0.20 31.28 11.61
CA SER A 32 -0.90 30.63 12.33
C SER A 32 -1.57 29.53 11.51
N LYS A 33 -1.50 29.54 10.17
CA LYS A 33 -2.05 28.46 9.32
C LYS A 33 -1.09 27.27 9.12
N MET A 34 0.19 27.41 9.47
CA MET A 34 1.18 26.34 9.38
C MET A 34 0.77 25.02 10.03
N PRO A 35 0.15 24.99 11.23
CA PRO A 35 -0.29 23.74 11.85
C PRO A 35 -1.36 23.00 11.04
N ILE A 36 -2.29 23.73 10.41
CA ILE A 36 -3.34 23.15 9.55
C ILE A 36 -2.73 22.53 8.30
N LEU A 37 -1.76 23.24 7.69
CA LEU A 37 -1.07 22.77 6.49
C LEU A 37 -0.24 21.51 6.81
N LEU A 38 0.47 21.51 7.94
CA LEU A 38 1.22 20.35 8.41
C LEU A 38 0.30 19.17 8.72
N ALA A 39 -0.81 19.40 9.41
CA ALA A 39 -1.81 18.36 9.70
C ALA A 39 -2.41 17.76 8.42
N SER A 40 -2.68 18.60 7.42
CA SER A 40 -3.16 18.18 6.10
C SER A 40 -2.12 17.35 5.35
N LEU A 41 -0.85 17.76 5.38
CA LEU A 41 0.26 17.03 4.78
C LEU A 41 0.45 15.66 5.44
N LEU A 42 0.47 15.60 6.78
CA LEU A 42 0.59 14.35 7.54
C LEU A 42 -0.57 13.40 7.21
N ARG A 43 -1.79 13.91 7.06
CA ARG A 43 -2.96 13.10 6.68
C ARG A 43 -2.84 12.54 5.26
N MET A 44 -2.41 13.34 4.29
CA MET A 44 -2.20 12.83 2.93
C MET A 44 -1.04 11.84 2.86
N PHE A 45 0.05 12.10 3.59
CA PHE A 45 1.17 11.18 3.70
C PHE A 45 0.74 9.84 4.30
N TYR A 46 -0.14 9.84 5.30
CA TYR A 46 -0.71 8.63 5.86
C TYR A 46 -1.52 7.83 4.82
N PHE A 47 -2.46 8.45 4.11
CA PHE A 47 -3.28 7.75 3.10
C PHE A 47 -2.46 7.17 1.95
N VAL A 48 -1.42 7.87 1.52
CA VAL A 48 -0.56 7.41 0.44
C VAL A 48 0.43 6.37 0.96
N GLY A 49 0.91 6.53 2.19
CA GLY A 49 1.80 5.58 2.86
C GLY A 49 1.17 4.21 3.08
N THR A 50 -0.12 4.16 3.42
CA THR A 50 -0.86 2.88 3.54
C THR A 50 -1.03 2.21 2.18
N ALA A 51 -1.32 3.00 1.13
CA ALA A 51 -1.39 2.51 -0.24
C ALA A 51 -0.04 1.95 -0.75
N SER A 52 1.05 2.67 -0.48
CA SER A 52 2.40 2.29 -0.93
C SER A 52 2.98 1.12 -0.15
N PHE A 53 2.52 0.86 1.07
CA PHE A 53 2.90 -0.33 1.84
C PHE A 53 2.52 -1.63 1.11
N LEU A 54 1.35 -1.69 0.49
CA LEU A 54 0.96 -2.85 -0.32
C LEU A 54 1.91 -3.07 -1.51
N GLN A 55 2.33 -1.99 -2.15
CA GLN A 55 3.30 -2.04 -3.25
C GLN A 55 4.69 -2.49 -2.77
N ALA A 56 5.11 -2.02 -1.59
CA ALA A 56 6.33 -2.46 -0.95
C ALA A 56 6.32 -3.97 -0.66
N VAL A 57 5.20 -4.51 -0.16
CA VAL A 57 5.06 -5.96 0.06
C VAL A 57 5.18 -6.73 -1.26
N ILE A 58 4.54 -6.27 -2.36
CA ILE A 58 4.70 -6.92 -3.66
C ILE A 58 6.15 -6.86 -4.14
N ALA A 59 6.79 -5.69 -4.05
CA ALA A 59 8.18 -5.53 -4.47
C ALA A 59 9.10 -6.49 -3.70
N GLU A 60 8.91 -6.60 -2.38
CA GLU A 60 9.63 -7.58 -1.55
C GLU A 60 9.35 -9.02 -2.02
N ARG A 61 8.11 -9.36 -2.35
CA ARG A 61 7.75 -10.69 -2.88
C ARG A 61 8.34 -10.97 -4.26
N ILE A 62 8.38 -9.99 -5.16
CA ILE A 62 9.05 -10.11 -6.47
C ILE A 62 10.55 -10.38 -6.24
N CYS A 63 11.19 -9.61 -5.36
CA CYS A 63 12.59 -9.82 -5.01
C CYS A 63 12.83 -11.21 -4.43
N ALA A 64 11.99 -11.65 -3.48
CA ALA A 64 12.07 -12.99 -2.91
C ALA A 64 11.92 -14.09 -3.99
N SER A 65 10.96 -13.95 -4.91
CA SER A 65 10.75 -14.89 -6.03
C SER A 65 11.91 -14.90 -7.03
N CYS A 66 12.58 -13.76 -7.26
CA CYS A 66 13.77 -13.69 -8.11
C CYS A 66 15.02 -14.30 -7.44
N PHE A 67 15.13 -14.20 -6.11
CA PHE A 67 16.28 -14.68 -5.35
C PHE A 67 16.08 -16.04 -4.67
N VAL A 68 15.03 -16.80 -5.03
CA VAL A 68 14.69 -18.12 -4.45
C VAL A 68 15.90 -19.04 -4.28
N THR A 69 16.80 -19.08 -5.28
CA THR A 69 17.98 -19.96 -5.27
C THR A 69 19.00 -19.65 -4.18
N ASP A 70 19.06 -18.40 -3.70
CA ASP A 70 19.98 -17.98 -2.64
C ASP A 70 19.26 -17.58 -1.34
N TYR A 71 17.92 -17.60 -1.34
CA TYR A 71 17.10 -17.05 -0.28
C TYR A 71 17.28 -17.81 1.05
N GLU A 72 17.49 -19.12 0.98
CA GLU A 72 17.72 -19.97 2.16
C GLU A 72 19.13 -19.86 2.74
N LYS A 73 20.11 -19.34 1.97
CA LYS A 73 21.52 -19.29 2.39
C LYS A 73 21.91 -17.99 3.07
N LYS A 74 21.17 -16.90 2.85
CA LYS A 74 21.54 -15.57 3.38
C LYS A 74 20.30 -14.75 3.72
N SER A 75 20.14 -14.35 4.98
CA SER A 75 19.09 -13.40 5.32
C SER A 75 19.43 -12.02 4.71
N ARG A 76 18.47 -11.43 4.01
CA ARG A 76 18.66 -10.17 3.24
C ARG A 76 17.69 -9.09 3.72
N HIS A 77 17.76 -8.76 5.01
CA HIS A 77 16.92 -7.69 5.61
C HIS A 77 17.09 -6.33 4.92
N TRP A 78 18.27 -6.08 4.30
CA TRP A 78 18.55 -4.87 3.54
C TRP A 78 17.56 -4.62 2.39
N VAL A 79 17.02 -5.68 1.77
CA VAL A 79 16.04 -5.53 0.67
C VAL A 79 14.76 -4.90 1.20
N SER A 80 14.26 -5.37 2.34
CA SER A 80 13.05 -4.81 2.95
C SER A 80 13.29 -3.36 3.39
N TYR A 81 14.46 -3.04 3.98
CA TYR A 81 14.80 -1.65 4.33
C TYR A 81 14.82 -0.72 3.12
N VAL A 82 15.41 -1.14 2.00
CA VAL A 82 15.47 -0.34 0.77
C VAL A 82 14.07 -0.14 0.19
N VAL A 83 13.26 -1.19 0.12
CA VAL A 83 11.90 -1.13 -0.43
C VAL A 83 11.02 -0.20 0.41
N ILE A 84 11.10 -0.31 1.74
CA ILE A 84 10.36 0.55 2.68
C ILE A 84 10.82 2.01 2.60
N PHE A 85 12.14 2.24 2.50
CA PHE A 85 12.69 3.59 2.36
C PHE A 85 12.21 4.26 1.07
N LEU A 86 12.27 3.54 -0.05
CA LEU A 86 11.79 4.03 -1.34
C LEU A 86 10.27 4.29 -1.33
N SER A 87 9.47 3.40 -0.75
CA SER A 87 8.02 3.60 -0.67
C SER A 87 7.66 4.83 0.17
N THR A 88 8.43 5.10 1.23
CA THR A 88 8.26 6.28 2.08
C THR A 88 8.56 7.57 1.30
N ILE A 89 9.66 7.60 0.54
CA ILE A 89 10.03 8.77 -0.30
C ILE A 89 8.96 9.03 -1.35
N VAL A 90 8.50 8.00 -2.06
CA VAL A 90 7.45 8.11 -3.08
C VAL A 90 6.14 8.64 -2.47
N SER A 91 5.79 8.16 -1.27
CA SER A 91 4.58 8.60 -0.57
C SER A 91 4.66 10.07 -0.16
N LEU A 92 5.81 10.50 0.35
CA LEU A 92 6.04 11.90 0.71
C LEU A 92 6.01 12.80 -0.52
N PHE A 93 6.67 12.39 -1.61
CA PHE A 93 6.67 13.13 -2.87
C PHE A 93 5.25 13.32 -3.42
N PHE A 94 4.45 12.25 -3.44
CA PHE A 94 3.05 12.34 -3.87
C PHE A 94 2.22 13.25 -2.94
N ALA A 95 2.40 13.15 -1.62
CA ALA A 95 1.66 13.99 -0.66
C ALA A 95 1.97 15.49 -0.86
N VAL A 96 3.25 15.84 -1.05
CA VAL A 96 3.69 17.22 -1.30
C VAL A 96 3.17 17.73 -2.63
N THR A 97 3.33 16.97 -3.72
CA THR A 97 2.87 17.37 -5.06
C THR A 97 1.36 17.51 -5.16
N PHE A 98 0.60 16.67 -4.43
CA PHE A 98 -0.85 16.81 -4.29
C PHE A 98 -1.23 18.10 -3.54
N MET A 99 -0.55 18.41 -2.43
CA MET A 99 -0.79 19.63 -1.64
C MET A 99 -0.48 20.90 -2.43
N LEU A 100 0.58 20.87 -3.25
CA LEU A 100 0.95 21.95 -4.18
C LEU A 100 0.02 22.05 -5.39
N ARG A 101 -0.98 21.15 -5.53
CA ARG A 101 -1.96 21.14 -6.62
C ARG A 101 -1.31 21.14 -8.01
N LEU A 102 -0.20 20.40 -8.17
CA LEU A 102 0.48 20.28 -9.46
C LEU A 102 -0.36 19.55 -10.52
N TYR A 103 -1.38 18.82 -10.09
CA TYR A 103 -2.31 18.08 -10.94
C TYR A 103 -3.73 18.13 -10.35
N THR A 104 -4.73 17.84 -11.18
CA THR A 104 -6.14 17.85 -10.75
C THR A 104 -6.48 16.62 -9.90
N ILE A 105 -7.51 16.74 -9.07
CA ILE A 105 -8.00 15.62 -8.26
C ILE A 105 -8.42 14.43 -9.14
N VAL A 106 -8.99 14.69 -10.33
CA VAL A 106 -9.35 13.64 -11.29
C VAL A 106 -8.11 12.89 -11.77
N THR A 107 -7.05 13.61 -12.15
CA THR A 107 -5.78 12.96 -12.53
C THR A 107 -5.15 12.18 -11.39
N ALA A 108 -5.26 12.67 -10.14
CA ALA A 108 -4.80 11.94 -8.95
C ALA A 108 -5.53 10.59 -8.80
N ILE A 109 -6.86 10.61 -8.96
CA ILE A 109 -7.72 9.42 -8.85
C ILE A 109 -7.38 8.41 -9.95
N ILE A 110 -7.23 8.86 -11.19
CA ILE A 110 -6.87 7.99 -12.32
C ILE A 110 -5.51 7.33 -12.05
N MET A 111 -4.49 8.11 -11.68
CA MET A 111 -3.16 7.58 -11.39
C MET A 111 -3.17 6.56 -10.23
N SER A 112 -3.91 6.85 -9.16
CA SER A 112 -4.04 5.94 -8.03
C SER A 112 -4.76 4.63 -8.41
N THR A 113 -5.82 4.72 -9.21
CA THR A 113 -6.57 3.55 -9.70
C THR A 113 -5.70 2.66 -10.58
N VAL A 114 -4.97 3.27 -11.53
CA VAL A 114 -4.03 2.55 -12.41
C VAL A 114 -2.95 1.87 -11.57
N SER A 115 -2.39 2.55 -10.58
CA SER A 115 -1.38 1.98 -9.68
C SER A 115 -1.89 0.76 -8.92
N VAL A 116 -3.14 0.77 -8.43
CA VAL A 116 -3.75 -0.38 -7.73
C VAL A 116 -3.98 -1.55 -8.69
N ILE A 117 -4.46 -1.30 -9.91
CA ILE A 117 -4.66 -2.34 -10.93
C ILE A 117 -3.33 -2.99 -11.32
N LEU A 118 -2.29 -2.19 -11.54
CA LEU A 118 -0.94 -2.71 -11.84
C LEU A 118 -0.39 -3.55 -10.68
N SER A 119 -0.64 -3.13 -9.45
CA SER A 119 -0.24 -3.89 -8.24
C SER A 119 -0.96 -5.24 -8.18
N ALA A 120 -2.28 -5.26 -8.43
CA ALA A 120 -3.05 -6.50 -8.50
C ALA A 120 -2.52 -7.43 -9.60
N ALA A 121 -2.27 -6.91 -10.81
CA ALA A 121 -1.71 -7.67 -11.92
C ALA A 121 -0.32 -8.23 -11.59
N ALA A 122 0.55 -7.44 -10.97
CA ALA A 122 1.88 -7.88 -10.53
C ALA A 122 1.79 -9.01 -9.50
N SER A 123 0.85 -8.93 -8.54
CA SER A 123 0.65 -9.97 -7.53
C SER A 123 0.23 -11.31 -8.16
N VAL A 124 -0.69 -11.27 -9.14
CA VAL A 124 -1.11 -12.46 -9.91
C VAL A 124 0.05 -13.00 -10.74
N PHE A 125 0.84 -12.15 -11.38
CA PHE A 125 2.01 -12.55 -12.17
C PHE A 125 3.05 -13.28 -11.29
N VAL A 126 3.35 -12.76 -10.10
CA VAL A 126 4.26 -13.40 -9.14
C VAL A 126 3.74 -14.78 -8.72
N TYR A 127 2.44 -14.89 -8.46
CA TYR A 127 1.82 -16.16 -8.13
C TYR A 127 1.94 -17.18 -9.29
N LEU A 128 1.60 -16.77 -10.51
CA LEU A 128 1.70 -17.63 -11.70
C LEU A 128 3.15 -18.11 -11.93
N ARG A 129 4.13 -17.21 -11.77
CA ARG A 129 5.56 -17.55 -11.87
C ARG A 129 5.97 -18.57 -10.81
N SER A 130 5.48 -18.41 -9.58
CA SER A 130 5.74 -19.35 -8.48
C SER A 130 5.16 -20.74 -8.77
N CYS A 131 3.95 -20.82 -9.33
CA CYS A 131 3.34 -22.07 -9.77
C CYS A 131 4.12 -22.72 -10.93
N GLN A 132 4.57 -21.93 -11.90
CA GLN A 132 5.39 -22.43 -13.02
C GLN A 132 6.73 -22.99 -12.55
N GLN A 133 7.39 -22.33 -11.60
CA GLN A 133 8.64 -22.83 -11.00
C GLN A 133 8.42 -24.18 -10.31
N LEU A 134 7.34 -24.33 -9.53
CA LEU A 134 6.97 -25.62 -8.93
C LEU A 134 6.76 -26.71 -10.00
N GLY A 135 6.03 -26.39 -11.08
CA GLY A 135 5.75 -27.35 -12.15
C GLY A 135 6.99 -27.78 -12.94
N LYS A 136 7.96 -26.87 -13.15
CA LYS A 136 9.24 -27.21 -13.79
C LYS A 136 10.05 -28.18 -12.95
N LEU A 137 10.15 -27.93 -11.65
CA LEU A 137 10.86 -28.81 -10.71
C LEU A 137 10.23 -30.21 -10.62
N GLN A 138 8.90 -30.30 -10.61
CA GLN A 138 8.21 -31.58 -10.64
C GLN A 138 8.44 -32.38 -11.93
N LYS A 139 8.49 -31.70 -13.09
CA LYS A 139 8.77 -32.36 -14.38
C LYS A 139 10.23 -32.81 -14.51
N GLU A 140 11.16 -32.01 -13.99
CA GLU A 140 12.59 -32.33 -14.02
C GLU A 140 12.92 -33.55 -13.14
N ASP A 141 12.26 -33.68 -11.99
CA ASP A 141 12.34 -34.87 -11.12
C ASP A 141 11.76 -36.14 -11.76
N SER A 142 10.66 -36.03 -12.52
CA SER A 142 10.07 -37.19 -13.21
C SER A 142 10.88 -37.64 -14.43
N SER A 143 11.69 -36.75 -15.01
CA SER A 143 12.45 -37.01 -16.23
C SER A 143 13.90 -37.45 -15.98
N ARG A 144 14.46 -37.19 -14.79
CA ARG A 144 15.87 -37.44 -14.51
C ARG A 144 16.00 -38.15 -13.18
N ASN A 145 16.72 -39.27 -13.17
CA ASN A 145 17.05 -40.12 -12.03
C ASN A 145 17.97 -39.39 -11.00
N SER A 146 17.77 -38.09 -10.75
CA SER A 146 18.63 -37.24 -9.94
C SER A 146 18.10 -37.15 -8.51
N VAL A 147 18.71 -37.97 -7.67
CA VAL A 147 18.65 -38.13 -6.22
C VAL A 147 18.96 -36.82 -5.41
N LYS A 148 18.85 -35.62 -6.00
CA LYS A 148 19.36 -34.39 -5.37
C LYS A 148 18.34 -33.53 -4.63
N TYR A 149 17.04 -33.77 -4.78
CA TYR A 149 16.02 -33.09 -3.99
C TYR A 149 15.46 -34.01 -2.92
N THR A 150 15.92 -33.80 -1.68
CA THR A 150 15.37 -34.43 -0.48
C THR A 150 13.85 -34.20 -0.40
N LEU A 151 13.12 -35.22 0.04
CA LEU A 151 11.65 -35.18 0.21
C LEU A 151 11.18 -33.92 0.96
N SER A 152 11.97 -33.45 1.92
CA SER A 152 11.78 -32.21 2.69
C SER A 152 11.63 -30.96 1.80
N THR A 153 12.47 -30.81 0.78
CA THR A 153 12.47 -29.64 -0.12
C THR A 153 11.20 -29.59 -0.97
N LYS A 154 10.65 -30.76 -1.35
CA LYS A 154 9.37 -30.85 -2.08
C LYS A 154 8.20 -30.43 -1.21
N TYR A 155 8.18 -30.89 0.05
CA TYR A 155 7.18 -30.48 1.02
C TYR A 155 7.25 -28.97 1.29
N GLN A 156 8.44 -28.42 1.47
CA GLN A 156 8.66 -26.98 1.65
C GLN A 156 8.17 -26.17 0.45
N LEU A 157 8.46 -26.60 -0.80
CA LEU A 157 7.99 -25.88 -1.98
C LEU A 157 6.47 -25.94 -2.17
N ARG A 158 5.87 -27.10 -1.90
CA ARG A 158 4.41 -27.28 -2.00
C ARG A 158 3.69 -26.42 -0.96
N GLU A 159 4.25 -26.33 0.24
CA GLU A 159 3.73 -25.46 1.29
C GLU A 159 3.92 -23.99 0.94
N ASN A 160 5.07 -23.59 0.40
CA ASN A 160 5.32 -22.22 -0.06
C ASN A 160 4.30 -21.76 -1.11
N VAL A 161 3.91 -22.61 -2.07
CA VAL A 161 2.87 -22.27 -3.06
C VAL A 161 1.49 -22.15 -2.41
N ARG A 162 1.17 -22.99 -1.42
CA ARG A 162 -0.07 -22.89 -0.64
C ARG A 162 -0.15 -21.58 0.14
N VAL A 163 0.92 -21.23 0.86
CA VAL A 163 1.03 -19.96 1.60
C VAL A 163 0.92 -18.80 0.61
N MET A 164 1.57 -18.89 -0.55
CA MET A 164 1.51 -17.82 -1.55
C MET A 164 0.11 -17.62 -2.15
N LYS A 165 -0.70 -18.68 -2.25
CA LYS A 165 -2.13 -18.55 -2.60
C LYS A 165 -2.91 -17.77 -1.55
N MET A 166 -2.69 -18.04 -0.25
CA MET A 166 -3.35 -17.28 0.82
C MET A 166 -2.92 -15.82 0.82
N VAL A 167 -1.62 -15.56 0.63
CA VAL A 167 -1.07 -14.20 0.49
C VAL A 167 -1.69 -13.48 -0.71
N LEU A 168 -1.87 -14.14 -1.85
CA LEU A 168 -2.53 -13.55 -3.02
C LEU A 168 -3.98 -13.16 -2.71
N ILE A 169 -4.76 -14.04 -2.08
CA ILE A 169 -6.17 -13.76 -1.75
C ILE A 169 -6.26 -12.56 -0.81
N SER A 170 -5.45 -12.54 0.26
CA SER A 170 -5.37 -11.41 1.18
C SER A 170 -5.00 -10.12 0.43
N PHE A 171 -4.03 -10.19 -0.48
CA PHE A 171 -3.61 -9.04 -1.28
C PHE A 171 -4.73 -8.50 -2.18
N LEU A 172 -5.49 -9.38 -2.85
CA LEU A 172 -6.61 -8.99 -3.70
C LEU A 172 -7.74 -8.33 -2.89
N ILE A 173 -8.00 -8.82 -1.67
CA ILE A 173 -8.94 -8.17 -0.74
C ILE A 173 -8.47 -6.76 -0.40
N MET A 174 -7.18 -6.58 -0.07
CA MET A 174 -6.62 -5.25 0.21
C MET A 174 -6.69 -4.31 -1.00
N CYS A 175 -6.47 -4.82 -2.23
CA CYS A 175 -6.67 -4.03 -3.45
C CYS A 175 -8.13 -3.56 -3.62
N LEU A 176 -9.10 -4.44 -3.35
CA LEU A 176 -10.53 -4.08 -3.40
C LEU A 176 -10.87 -3.01 -2.37
N LEU A 177 -10.37 -3.14 -1.14
CA LEU A 177 -10.55 -2.13 -0.09
C LEU A 177 -9.93 -0.78 -0.49
N MET A 178 -8.75 -0.79 -1.12
CA MET A 178 -8.10 0.43 -1.63
C MET A 178 -8.90 1.10 -2.76
N LEU A 179 -9.47 0.33 -3.69
CA LEU A 179 -10.36 0.88 -4.72
C LEU A 179 -11.61 1.53 -4.10
N LEU A 180 -12.16 0.90 -3.07
CA LEU A 180 -13.29 1.46 -2.32
C LEU A 180 -12.89 2.76 -1.60
N CYS A 181 -11.70 2.84 -1.01
CA CYS A 181 -11.17 4.08 -0.43
C CYS A 181 -11.00 5.20 -1.48
N ILE A 182 -10.46 4.87 -2.67
CA ILE A 182 -10.27 5.84 -3.76
C ILE A 182 -11.62 6.39 -4.25
N THR A 183 -12.65 5.55 -4.37
CA THR A 183 -13.98 5.99 -4.80
C THR A 183 -14.65 6.88 -3.76
N LEU A 184 -14.57 6.55 -2.47
CA LEU A 184 -15.04 7.41 -1.37
C LEU A 184 -14.29 8.75 -1.34
N PHE A 185 -12.97 8.74 -1.57
CA PHE A 185 -12.16 9.95 -1.66
C PHE A 185 -12.62 10.83 -2.83
N GLY A 186 -12.82 10.23 -4.01
CA GLY A 186 -13.36 10.94 -5.18
C GLY A 186 -14.74 11.56 -4.93
N LEU A 187 -15.66 10.82 -4.29
CA LEU A 187 -16.98 11.33 -3.93
C LEU A 187 -16.90 12.54 -2.99
N THR A 188 -15.98 12.49 -2.02
CA THR A 188 -15.75 13.58 -1.06
C THR A 188 -15.42 14.89 -1.79
N PHE A 189 -14.44 14.84 -2.69
CA PHE A 189 -13.92 16.04 -3.35
C PHE A 189 -14.72 16.49 -4.56
N ILE A 190 -15.32 15.57 -5.33
CA ILE A 190 -16.06 15.92 -6.56
C ILE A 190 -17.51 16.29 -6.24
N LYS A 191 -18.19 15.47 -5.43
CA LYS A 191 -19.65 15.59 -5.22
C LYS A 191 -20.00 16.29 -3.91
N TYR A 192 -19.28 15.99 -2.83
CA TYR A 192 -19.61 16.48 -1.49
C TYR A 192 -18.80 17.69 -1.02
N CYS A 193 -18.05 18.34 -1.92
CA CYS A 193 -17.26 19.53 -1.59
C CYS A 193 -18.08 20.65 -0.92
N LYS A 194 -19.37 20.79 -1.29
CA LYS A 194 -20.30 21.78 -0.70
C LYS A 194 -21.04 21.30 0.54
N ASN A 195 -21.06 19.99 0.83
CA ASN A 195 -21.80 19.41 1.95
C ASN A 195 -20.82 18.78 2.95
N THR A 196 -20.45 19.58 3.95
CA THR A 196 -19.43 19.25 4.96
C THR A 196 -19.75 17.98 5.74
N ALA A 197 -21.02 17.75 6.12
CA ALA A 197 -21.42 16.56 6.86
C ALA A 197 -21.24 15.26 6.04
N LYS A 198 -21.65 15.25 4.77
CA LYS A 198 -21.49 14.08 3.89
C LYS A 198 -20.02 13.82 3.57
N ALA A 199 -19.23 14.87 3.35
CA ALA A 199 -17.78 14.76 3.13
C ALA A 199 -17.05 14.20 4.36
N GLN A 200 -17.40 14.65 5.56
CA GLN A 200 -16.84 14.14 6.81
C GLN A 200 -17.19 12.66 7.04
N LEU A 201 -18.41 12.25 6.70
CA LEU A 201 -18.82 10.85 6.80
C LEU A 201 -18.00 9.97 5.85
N CYS A 202 -17.82 10.37 4.58
CA CYS A 202 -16.95 9.64 3.64
C CYS A 202 -15.50 9.55 4.15
N LEU A 203 -14.94 10.63 4.68
CA LEU A 203 -13.59 10.63 5.24
C LEU A 203 -13.46 9.72 6.47
N ALA A 204 -14.47 9.70 7.35
CA ALA A 204 -14.51 8.79 8.49
C ALA A 204 -14.64 7.32 8.06
N SER A 205 -15.42 7.03 7.01
CA SER A 205 -15.49 5.69 6.43
C SER A 205 -14.13 5.24 5.88
N ILE A 206 -13.39 6.13 5.22
CA ILE A 206 -12.02 5.82 4.75
C ILE A 206 -11.11 5.55 5.94
N ASP A 207 -11.15 6.37 6.99
CA ASP A 207 -10.33 6.17 8.19
C ASP A 207 -10.62 4.80 8.85
N LEU A 208 -11.89 4.36 8.87
CA LEU A 208 -12.29 3.03 9.35
C LEU A 208 -11.75 1.91 8.44
N LEU A 209 -11.90 2.04 7.12
CA LEU A 209 -11.47 1.03 6.15
C LEU A 209 -9.96 0.82 6.14
N VAL A 210 -9.18 1.88 6.39
CA VAL A 210 -7.71 1.80 6.47
C VAL A 210 -7.27 1.23 7.83
N ALA A 211 -8.12 1.28 8.86
CA ALA A 211 -7.83 0.69 10.17
C ALA A 211 -8.15 -0.83 10.24
N MET A 212 -8.99 -1.34 9.33
CA MET A 212 -9.32 -2.76 9.17
C MET A 212 -8.23 -3.50 8.39
#